data_AF-Q67MH0-F1
#
_entry.id   AF-Q67MH0-F1
#
_cell.length_a   1.000
_cell.length_b   1.000
_cell.length_c   1.000
_cell.angle_alpha   90.00
_cell.angle_beta   90.00
_cell.angle_gamma   90.00
#
_symmetry.space_group_name_H-M   'P 1'
#
loop_
_entity.id
_entity.type
_entity.pdbx_description
1 polymer ?
#
loop_
_entity_poly.entity_id
_entity_poly.type
_entity_poly.pdbx_seq_one_letter_code
_entity_poly.pdbx_strand_id
1 'polypeptide(L)' 'MTLDQTKPGQTFLIRSIDDPAARLAAIRFGIAEGSRASCQTVLPGGPVVVRKGKQEMALGRSLAHRITVELVEG' A
#
# COMPACT_ATOMS: atom_id res chain seq x y z
N MET A 1 9.29 -6.30 0.36
CA MET A 1 8.60 -6.47 -0.94
C MET A 1 7.94 -5.15 -1.32
N THR A 2 7.49 -4.96 -2.55
CA THR A 2 6.73 -3.76 -2.92
C THR A 2 5.23 -4.02 -2.74
N LEU A 3 4.43 -2.96 -2.60
CA LEU A 3 3.00 -3.07 -2.31
C LEU A 3 2.23 -3.81 -3.41
N ASP A 4 2.63 -3.68 -4.68
CA ASP A 4 2.05 -4.40 -5.83
C ASP A 4 2.30 -5.91 -5.82
N GLN A 5 3.18 -6.40 -4.95
CA GLN A 5 3.47 -7.83 -4.77
C GLN A 5 2.62 -8.46 -3.65
N THR A 6 1.83 -7.66 -2.94
CA THR A 6 0.94 -8.17 -1.87
C THR A 6 -0.20 -9.00 -2.45
N LYS A 7 -0.76 -9.89 -1.63
CA LYS A 7 -1.89 -10.75 -1.98
C LYS A 7 -3.12 -10.39 -1.15
N PRO A 8 -4.33 -10.61 -1.67
CA PRO A 8 -5.57 -10.45 -0.89
C PRO A 8 -5.48 -11.12 0.48
N GLY A 9 -5.89 -10.41 1.53
CA GLY A 9 -5.86 -10.86 2.92
C GLY A 9 -4.55 -10.62 3.66
N GLN A 10 -3.45 -10.27 2.98
CA GLN A 10 -2.18 -9.98 3.66
C GLN A 10 -2.22 -8.64 4.39
N THR A 11 -1.68 -8.62 5.61
CA THR A 11 -1.44 -7.40 6.38
C THR A 11 0.05 -7.03 6.28
N PHE A 12 0.33 -5.73 6.25
CA PHE A 12 1.69 -5.23 6.06
C PHE A 12 1.93 -3.89 6.77
N LEU A 13 3.21 -3.58 6.97
CA LEU A 13 3.72 -2.27 7.40
C LEU A 13 4.38 -1.56 6.21
N ILE A 14 4.10 -0.28 6.06
CA ILE A 14 4.83 0.60 5.13
C ILE A 14 6.23 0.85 5.71
N ARG A 15 7.28 0.51 4.96
CA ARG A 15 8.68 0.72 5.37
C ARG A 15 9.31 1.94 4.72
N SER A 16 9.05 2.17 3.44
CA SER A 16 9.48 3.38 2.73
C SER A 16 8.56 3.70 1.56
N ILE A 17 8.58 4.96 1.13
CA ILE A 17 7.91 5.42 -0.10
C ILE A 17 8.96 6.16 -0.94
N ASP A 18 9.50 5.46 -1.93
CA ASP A 18 10.68 5.89 -2.69
C ASP A 18 10.29 6.77 -3.88
N ASP A 19 9.62 7.89 -3.59
CA ASP A 19 9.33 9.01 -4.50
C ASP A 19 8.67 10.17 -3.71
N PRO A 20 9.23 11.40 -3.72
CA PRO A 20 8.67 12.53 -2.98
C PRO A 20 7.22 12.88 -3.36
N ALA A 21 6.85 12.78 -4.64
CA ALA A 21 5.50 13.05 -5.11
C ALA A 21 4.54 11.93 -4.68
N ALA A 22 4.98 10.67 -4.79
CA ALA A 22 4.27 9.50 -4.27
C ALA A 22 4.02 9.62 -2.76
N ARG A 23 5.04 10.02 -1.99
CA ARG A 23 4.95 10.23 -0.55
C ARG A 23 3.93 11.30 -0.19
N LEU A 24 3.92 12.43 -0.92
CA LEU A 24 2.96 13.51 -0.71
C LEU A 24 1.52 13.06 -0.97
N ALA A 25 1.30 12.26 -2.02
CA ALA A 25 0.00 11.68 -2.34
C ALA A 25 -0.44 10.66 -1.30
N ALA A 26 0.44 9.74 -0.90
CA ALA A 26 0.16 8.68 0.06
C ALA A 26 -0.24 9.21 1.44
N ILE A 27 0.43 10.26 1.93
CA ILE A 27 0.13 10.87 3.24
C ILE A 27 -1.31 11.39 3.31
N ARG A 28 -1.86 11.92 2.21
CA ARG A 28 -3.25 12.41 2.16
C ARG A 28 -4.28 11.32 2.40
N PHE A 29 -3.91 10.08 2.09
CA PHE A 29 -4.74 8.92 2.37
C PHE A 29 -4.32 8.18 3.64
N GLY A 30 -3.55 8.84 4.50
CA GLY A 30 -3.07 8.26 5.75
C GLY A 30 -2.07 7.13 5.56
N ILE A 31 -1.40 7.03 4.41
CA ILE A 31 -0.32 6.08 4.17
C ILE A 31 1.02 6.80 4.33
N ALA A 32 1.73 6.40 5.37
CA ALA A 32 3.08 6.87 5.67
C ALA A 32 3.89 5.71 6.23
N GLU A 33 5.21 5.87 6.29
CA GLU A 33 6.10 4.94 6.97
C GLU A 33 5.60 4.61 8.39
N GLY A 34 5.68 3.33 8.75
CA GLY A 34 5.12 2.79 10.00
C GLY A 34 3.61 2.54 9.98
N SER A 35 2.89 2.94 8.93
CA SER A 35 1.46 2.64 8.83
C SER A 35 1.21 1.15 8.58
N ARG A 36 0.26 0.58 9.33
CA ARG A 36 -0.29 -0.76 9.09
C ARG A 36 -1.51 -0.69 8.19
N ALA A 37 -1.58 -1.58 7.20
CA ALA A 37 -2.73 -1.73 6.30
C ALA A 37 -2.85 -3.18 5.81
N SER A 38 -3.94 -3.49 5.11
CA SER A 38 -4.22 -4.82 4.56
C SER A 38 -4.56 -4.74 3.08
N CYS A 39 -4.11 -5.71 2.29
CA CYS A 39 -4.46 -5.83 0.88
C CYS A 39 -5.84 -6.48 0.75
N GLN A 40 -6.78 -5.77 0.11
CA GLN A 40 -8.12 -6.28 -0.16
C GLN A 40 -8.16 -6.99 -1.51
N THR A 41 -7.57 -6.38 -2.54
CA THR A 41 -7.41 -7.02 -3.85
C THR A 41 -6.28 -6.38 -4.66
N VAL A 42 -5.76 -7.12 -5.63
CA VAL A 42 -4.82 -6.61 -6.64
C VAL A 42 -5.46 -6.81 -8.01
N LEU A 43 -5.80 -5.72 -8.69
CA LEU A 43 -6.42 -5.81 -10.01
C LEU A 43 -5.34 -6.12 -11.08
N PRO A 44 -5.57 -7.08 -11.99
CA PRO A 44 -4.63 -7.38 -13.08
C PRO A 44 -4.37 -6.15 -13.95
N GLY A 45 -3.10 -5.76 -14.10
CA GLY A 45 -2.71 -4.52 -14.78
C GLY A 45 -3.17 -3.22 -14.09
N GLY A 46 -3.96 -3.32 -13.02
CA GLY A 46 -4.62 -2.23 -12.33
C GLY A 46 -4.05 -1.93 -10.95
N PRO A 47 -4.76 -1.11 -10.15
CA PRO A 47 -4.33 -0.68 -8.83
C PRO A 47 -4.36 -1.81 -7.79
N VAL A 48 -3.64 -1.57 -6.69
CA VAL A 48 -3.76 -2.34 -5.45
C VAL A 48 -4.80 -1.68 -4.56
N VAL A 49 -5.81 -2.43 -4.14
CA VAL A 49 -6.81 -1.95 -3.19
C VAL A 49 -6.36 -2.32 -1.78
N VAL A 50 -6.19 -1.31 -0.94
CA VAL A 50 -5.74 -1.45 0.45
C VAL A 50 -6.80 -0.93 1.40
N ARG A 51 -6.86 -1.52 2.59
CA ARG A 51 -7.71 -1.06 3.69
C ARG A 51 -6.86 -0.69 4.90
N LYS A 52 -7.11 0.50 5.44
CA LYS A 52 -6.58 0.98 6.72
C LYS A 52 -7.73 1.44 7.59
N GLY A 53 -7.99 0.73 8.69
CA GLY A 53 -9.16 0.97 9.53
C GLY A 53 -10.46 0.80 8.73
N LYS A 54 -11.29 1.86 8.70
CA LYS A 54 -12.57 1.90 7.95
C LYS A 54 -12.43 2.43 6.52
N GLN A 55 -11.24 2.84 6.10
CA GLN A 55 -11.00 3.42 4.78
C GLN A 55 -10.42 2.39 3.82
N GLU A 56 -10.97 2.34 2.60
CA GLU A 56 -10.44 1.60 1.46
C GLU A 56 -9.97 2.56 0.37
N MET A 57 -8.87 2.20 -0.27
CA MET A 57 -8.19 3.05 -1.26
C MET A 57 -7.60 2.19 -2.37
N ALA A 58 -7.77 2.64 -3.61
CA ALA A 58 -7.08 2.07 -4.76
C ALA A 58 -5.80 2.88 -5.06
N LEU A 59 -4.64 2.23 -4.97
CA LEU A 59 -3.35 2.82 -5.27
C LEU A 59 -2.90 2.34 -6.65
N GLY A 60 -2.71 3.27 -7.59
CA GLY A 60 -2.22 2.95 -8.92
C GLY A 60 -0.96 2.08 -8.88
N ARG A 61 -0.82 1.16 -9.85
CA ARG A 61 0.27 0.19 -9.87
C ARG A 61 1.66 0.84 -9.77
N SER A 62 1.89 1.94 -10.49
CA SER A 62 3.15 2.68 -10.44
C SER A 62 3.46 3.27 -9.08
N LEU A 63 2.44 3.68 -8.32
CA LEU A 63 2.60 4.15 -6.94
C LEU A 63 2.88 2.98 -6.01
N ALA A 64 2.11 1.89 -6.12
CA ALA A 64 2.29 0.69 -5.30
C ALA A 64 3.69 0.07 -5.48
N HIS A 65 4.23 0.09 -6.70
CA HIS A 65 5.57 -0.41 -6.98
C HIS A 65 6.70 0.39 -6.28
N ARG A 66 6.45 1.65 -5.91
CA ARG A 66 7.41 2.52 -5.20
C ARG A 66 7.27 2.48 -3.68
N ILE A 67 6.33 1.69 -3.16
CA ILE A 67 6.06 1.58 -1.73
C ILE A 67 6.64 0.25 -1.25
N THR A 68 7.68 0.33 -0.42
CA THR A 68 8.26 -0.84 0.23
C THR A 68 7.43 -1.22 1.43
N VAL A 69 7.07 -2.49 1.52
CA VAL A 69 6.29 -3.07 2.62
C VAL A 69 6.93 -4.32 3.20
N GLU A 70 6.62 -4.55 4.47
CA GLU A 70 6.94 -5.77 5.19
C GLU A 70 5.64 -6.45 5.62
N LEU A 71 5.51 -7.75 5.35
CA LEU A 71 4.36 -8.51 5.82
C LEU A 71 4.41 -8.66 7.33
N VAL A 72 3.24 -8.52 7.97
CA VAL A 72 3.09 -8.75 9.40
C VAL A 72 1.89 -9.65 9.64
N GLU A 73 1.91 -10.38 10.76
CA GLU A 73 0.76 -11.18 11.18
C GLU A 73 -0.43 -10.26 11.53
N GLY A 74 -1.61 -10.67 11.05
CA GLY A 74 -2.87 -9.92 11.05
C GLY A 74 -3.48 -9.74 12.43
#